data_AF-W4GK55-F1
#
_entry.id   AF-W4GK55-F1
#
_cell.length_a   1.000
_cell.length_b   1.000
_cell.length_c   1.000
_cell.angle_alpha   90.00
_cell.angle_beta   90.00
_cell.angle_gamma   90.00
#
_symmetry.space_group_name_H-M   'P 1'
#
loop_
_entity.id
_entity.type
_entity.pdbx_description
1 polymer ?
#
loop_
_entity_poly.entity_id
_entity_poly.type
_entity_poly.pdbx_seq_one_letter_code
_entity_poly.pdbx_strand_id
1 'polypeptide(L)'
;MTGSSALSVADSHTTRASLRTLDKERIRQKALQMKMKEKLRLSMCVRIQKLSKKTPPVAQKLSVEILAHLNQHGLSTQLSDNDLQDLVHKLSHAKAHSDTDKQPTSSAQQAAALSGIEENLGDKHNTNRKGTRNTPPSSKSRTVSAADAGESSYLTEAQIQQRSVGFVLPPKKSPTKHKQGDIWNDLVQYQGLVEAQEAQAKRVQKEVKKSQWSSELEAQIAAKQQRQLEHSVEDGKYFEESMKTLERLNDLEAEKDRRRIERAKAQNLIQEEQRQYKLKKRQDELNARRDAEIRMAETISRQKKEEEAKEIARKEAEMKKMAKVLLENAELLDKKKQLKMADRELELKLADDYIRMEERKEALRQKGLEDLSMRIQAKMKYFDDTSKAEMDIKNKEDELRVLRYQADYEAKQMALEAKKKHDAAARNADQQAYLKAQMKLKKERESREKDEYNKQADMWRIERETNEKRERMVQQQRANKNQMQQHWLKQQIEAKEQQLLQADHTNLEVQINQSLLQKVLEMKKGGGGGSSSSNVVVKTRQRSRELHDVERRTDSTKLKDPRLKPASRK
;
A
#
# COMPACT_ATOMS: atom_id res chain seq x y z
N MET A 1 90.92 12.77 -5.93
CA MET A 1 90.27 13.86 -6.71
C MET A 1 88.95 13.35 -7.28
N THR A 2 88.03 14.26 -7.53
CA THR A 2 86.76 14.11 -8.28
C THR A 2 86.98 13.64 -9.74
N GLY A 3 86.01 13.10 -10.47
CA GLY A 3 84.60 12.78 -10.11
C GLY A 3 83.71 12.57 -11.35
N SER A 4 82.40 12.41 -11.12
CA SER A 4 81.28 12.53 -12.09
C SER A 4 81.25 11.64 -13.35
N SER A 5 80.39 10.61 -13.30
CA SER A 5 79.57 10.16 -14.44
C SER A 5 78.28 9.52 -13.89
N ALA A 6 77.37 10.38 -13.40
CA ALA A 6 76.10 9.96 -12.79
C ALA A 6 74.93 10.68 -13.46
N LEU A 7 74.41 10.09 -14.55
CA LEU A 7 73.14 10.42 -15.21
C LEU A 7 72.74 9.23 -16.12
N SER A 8 71.44 9.04 -16.38
CA SER A 8 70.87 8.04 -17.30
C SER A 8 70.66 6.57 -16.84
N VAL A 9 70.27 6.31 -15.57
CA VAL A 9 69.31 5.21 -15.24
C VAL A 9 68.36 5.67 -14.12
N ALA A 10 67.40 6.54 -14.42
CA ALA A 10 66.46 7.11 -13.45
C ALA A 10 64.97 6.95 -13.80
N ASP A 11 64.65 6.45 -14.99
CA ASP A 11 63.28 6.20 -15.47
C ASP A 11 62.98 4.70 -15.61
N SER A 12 61.68 4.37 -15.66
CA SER A 12 61.13 3.02 -15.91
C SER A 12 61.07 2.00 -14.75
N HIS A 13 61.18 2.42 -13.48
CA HIS A 13 60.93 1.54 -12.31
C HIS A 13 59.76 2.00 -11.39
N THR A 14 58.66 2.44 -12.01
CA THR A 14 57.37 2.63 -11.31
C THR A 14 56.82 1.27 -10.83
N THR A 15 57.15 0.90 -9.60
CA THR A 15 56.82 -0.42 -9.04
C THR A 15 55.32 -0.70 -9.04
N ARG A 16 54.95 -1.96 -9.29
CA ARG A 16 53.54 -2.43 -9.38
C ARG A 16 52.70 -2.20 -8.09
N ALA A 17 53.36 -1.91 -6.98
CA ALA A 17 52.73 -1.44 -5.74
C ALA A 17 52.37 0.06 -5.78
N SER A 18 53.26 0.91 -6.31
CA SER A 18 53.06 2.36 -6.42
C SER A 18 51.84 2.71 -7.29
N LEU A 19 51.68 2.03 -8.44
CA LEU A 19 50.48 2.16 -9.28
C LEU A 19 49.18 1.84 -8.50
N ARG A 20 49.21 0.85 -7.59
CA ARG A 20 48.04 0.47 -6.77
C ARG A 20 47.78 1.43 -5.61
N THR A 21 48.78 2.15 -5.11
CA THR A 21 48.57 3.24 -4.13
C THR A 21 48.09 4.51 -4.81
N LEU A 22 48.61 4.84 -6.00
CA LEU A 22 48.13 5.94 -6.84
C LEU A 22 46.64 5.75 -7.20
N ASP A 23 46.22 4.55 -7.59
CA ASP A 23 44.80 4.29 -7.90
C ASP A 23 43.90 4.42 -6.66
N LYS A 24 44.34 3.95 -5.48
CA LYS A 24 43.60 4.14 -4.22
C LYS A 24 43.45 5.62 -3.86
N GLU A 25 44.49 6.41 -4.05
CA GLU A 25 44.45 7.84 -3.75
C GLU A 25 43.64 8.61 -4.80
N ARG A 26 43.72 8.22 -6.09
CA ARG A 26 42.86 8.72 -7.16
C ARG A 26 41.38 8.41 -6.90
N ILE A 27 41.06 7.24 -6.33
CA ILE A 27 39.71 6.87 -5.88
C ILE A 27 39.27 7.73 -4.68
N ARG A 28 40.14 7.96 -3.69
CA ARG A 28 39.86 8.88 -2.57
C ARG A 28 39.60 10.30 -3.04
N GLN A 29 40.45 10.85 -3.89
CA GLN A 29 40.30 12.17 -4.49
C GLN A 29 39.01 12.26 -5.30
N LYS A 30 38.67 11.24 -6.10
CA LYS A 30 37.39 11.16 -6.82
C LYS A 30 36.19 11.14 -5.86
N ALA A 31 36.25 10.38 -4.77
CA ALA A 31 35.19 10.35 -3.75
C ALA A 31 35.05 11.69 -3.01
N LEU A 32 36.16 12.36 -2.71
CA LEU A 32 36.20 13.68 -2.07
C LEU A 32 35.65 14.76 -3.01
N GLN A 33 36.03 14.73 -4.29
CA GLN A 33 35.44 15.57 -5.34
C GLN A 33 33.93 15.33 -5.50
N MET A 34 33.46 14.07 -5.48
CA MET A 34 32.02 13.77 -5.52
C MET A 34 31.29 14.34 -4.30
N LYS A 35 31.85 14.21 -3.10
CA LYS A 35 31.31 14.81 -1.87
C LYS A 35 31.28 16.34 -1.92
N MET A 36 32.28 16.99 -2.54
CA MET A 36 32.28 18.44 -2.77
C MET A 36 31.24 18.86 -3.81
N LYS A 37 31.10 18.14 -4.92
CA LYS A 37 30.05 18.37 -5.93
C LYS A 37 28.65 18.22 -5.34
N GLU A 38 28.45 17.24 -4.46
CA GLU A 38 27.18 17.07 -3.76
C GLU A 38 26.91 18.19 -2.75
N LYS A 39 27.90 18.60 -1.94
CA LYS A 39 27.76 19.77 -1.05
C LYS A 39 27.43 21.05 -1.83
N LEU A 40 28.05 21.25 -3.00
CA LEU A 40 27.75 22.37 -3.89
C LEU A 40 26.31 22.28 -4.45
N ARG A 41 25.87 21.11 -4.89
CA ARG A 41 24.48 20.85 -5.34
C ARG A 41 23.46 21.19 -4.24
N LEU A 42 23.67 20.72 -3.01
CA LEU A 42 22.78 21.03 -1.89
C LEU A 42 22.76 22.53 -1.56
N SER A 43 23.93 23.19 -1.54
CA SER A 43 24.03 24.63 -1.34
C SER A 43 23.27 25.42 -2.41
N MET A 44 23.46 25.07 -3.69
CA MET A 44 22.76 25.68 -4.81
C MET A 44 21.24 25.45 -4.75
N CYS A 45 20.81 24.23 -4.41
CA CYS A 45 19.40 23.89 -4.19
C CYS A 45 18.76 24.76 -3.09
N VAL A 46 19.46 24.99 -1.97
CA VAL A 46 18.98 25.87 -0.88
C VAL A 46 18.92 27.34 -1.29
N ARG A 47 19.88 27.84 -2.07
CA ARG A 47 19.81 29.21 -2.64
C ARG A 47 18.60 29.36 -3.57
N ILE A 48 18.36 28.40 -4.47
CA ILE A 48 17.20 28.41 -5.39
C ILE A 48 15.86 28.37 -4.64
N GLN A 49 15.76 27.60 -3.55
CA GLN A 49 14.56 27.60 -2.69
C GLN A 49 14.32 28.97 -2.04
N LYS A 50 15.37 29.61 -1.50
CA LYS A 50 15.26 30.91 -0.83
C LYS A 50 14.93 32.06 -1.79
N LEU A 51 15.64 32.17 -2.92
CA LEU A 51 15.51 33.28 -3.86
C LEU A 51 14.26 33.15 -4.73
N SER A 52 14.10 31.99 -5.39
CA SER A 52 13.11 31.79 -6.44
C SER A 52 11.83 31.09 -5.96
N LYS A 53 11.69 30.86 -4.65
CA LYS A 53 10.53 30.21 -3.98
C LYS A 53 10.08 28.88 -4.61
N LYS A 54 11.01 28.15 -5.26
CA LYS A 54 10.72 26.86 -5.91
C LYS A 54 10.66 25.75 -4.86
N THR A 55 9.74 24.80 -5.01
CA THR A 55 9.62 23.65 -4.10
C THR A 55 10.89 22.79 -4.10
N PRO A 56 11.23 22.09 -2.99
CA PRO A 56 12.48 21.32 -2.89
C PRO A 56 12.81 20.37 -4.06
N PRO A 57 11.88 19.54 -4.59
CA PRO A 57 12.22 18.65 -5.72
C PRO A 57 12.44 19.40 -7.05
N VAL A 58 11.82 20.58 -7.23
CA VAL A 58 12.04 21.44 -8.40
C VAL A 58 13.38 22.15 -8.29
N ALA A 59 13.68 22.72 -7.12
CA ALA A 59 14.97 23.34 -6.83
C ALA A 59 16.14 22.33 -6.93
N GLN A 60 15.93 21.06 -6.56
CA GLN A 60 16.93 20.01 -6.70
C GLN A 60 17.24 19.71 -8.18
N LYS A 61 16.21 19.58 -9.04
CA LYS A 61 16.40 19.40 -10.49
C LYS A 61 17.11 20.61 -11.11
N LEU A 62 16.62 21.82 -10.83
CA LEU A 62 17.24 23.07 -11.30
C LEU A 62 18.69 23.21 -10.82
N SER A 63 19.03 22.79 -9.60
CA SER A 63 20.43 22.83 -9.11
C SER A 63 21.37 21.93 -9.91
N VAL A 64 20.87 20.83 -10.49
CA VAL A 64 21.65 19.95 -11.38
C VAL A 64 21.73 20.52 -12.79
N GLU A 65 20.61 21.02 -13.34
CA GLU A 65 20.56 21.65 -14.66
C GLU A 65 21.46 22.92 -14.70
N ILE A 66 21.45 23.74 -13.65
CA ILE A 66 22.30 24.93 -13.49
C ILE A 66 23.78 24.55 -13.36
N LEU A 67 24.14 23.59 -12.48
CA LEU A 67 25.54 23.18 -12.34
C LEU A 67 26.07 22.49 -13.61
N ALA A 68 25.23 21.82 -14.39
CA ALA A 68 25.58 21.30 -15.71
C ALA A 68 25.82 22.44 -16.72
N HIS A 69 24.91 23.41 -16.80
CA HIS A 69 25.03 24.59 -17.67
C HIS A 69 26.31 25.39 -17.37
N LEU A 70 26.59 25.71 -16.10
CA LEU A 70 27.81 26.41 -15.70
C LEU A 70 29.08 25.62 -16.08
N ASN A 71 29.07 24.30 -15.87
CA ASN A 71 30.20 23.44 -16.24
C ASN A 71 30.36 23.28 -17.78
N GLN A 72 29.28 23.38 -18.57
CA GLN A 72 29.33 23.36 -20.03
C GLN A 72 29.86 24.68 -20.62
N HIS A 73 29.50 25.81 -20.02
CA HIS A 73 29.92 27.14 -20.46
C HIS A 73 31.20 27.67 -19.76
N GLY A 74 31.85 26.87 -18.92
CA GLY A 74 33.08 27.26 -18.21
C GLY A 74 32.89 28.36 -17.16
N LEU A 75 31.65 28.60 -16.72
CA LEU A 75 31.29 29.71 -15.84
C LEU A 75 31.52 29.39 -14.36
N SER A 76 31.76 30.45 -13.57
CA SER A 76 31.96 30.33 -12.11
C SER A 76 30.76 29.66 -11.42
N THR A 77 31.04 28.77 -10.48
CA THR A 77 30.02 28.16 -9.61
C THR A 77 29.57 29.07 -8.47
N GLN A 78 30.25 30.21 -8.28
CA GLN A 78 29.82 31.30 -7.40
C GLN A 78 29.13 32.40 -8.23
N LEU A 79 27.86 32.17 -8.55
CA LEU A 79 26.96 33.19 -9.10
C LEU A 79 26.52 34.19 -8.02
N SER A 80 26.21 35.43 -8.40
CA SER A 80 25.42 36.33 -7.55
C SER A 80 23.98 35.81 -7.40
N ASP A 81 23.23 36.32 -6.41
CA ASP A 81 21.84 35.92 -6.22
C ASP A 81 20.94 36.37 -7.40
N ASN A 82 21.27 37.50 -8.04
CA ASN A 82 20.58 37.99 -9.24
C ASN A 82 20.82 37.08 -10.44
N ASP A 83 22.09 36.76 -10.76
CA ASP A 83 22.44 35.90 -11.90
C ASP A 83 21.83 34.50 -11.74
N LEU A 84 21.82 33.98 -10.51
CA LEU A 84 21.21 32.70 -10.18
C LEU A 84 19.69 32.73 -10.38
N GLN A 85 19.01 33.79 -9.96
CA GLN A 85 17.57 33.95 -10.19
C GLN A 85 17.26 34.05 -11.69
N ASP A 86 18.04 34.83 -12.45
CA ASP A 86 17.89 34.98 -13.89
C ASP A 86 18.06 33.65 -14.64
N LEU A 87 19.07 32.86 -14.25
CA LEU A 87 19.33 31.53 -14.82
C LEU A 87 18.24 30.52 -14.43
N VAL A 88 17.69 30.60 -13.21
CA VAL A 88 16.51 29.83 -12.78
C VAL A 88 15.29 30.19 -13.63
N HIS A 89 15.04 31.47 -13.93
CA HIS A 89 13.94 31.87 -14.81
C HIS A 89 14.16 31.34 -16.24
N LYS A 90 15.33 31.56 -16.84
CA LYS A 90 15.65 31.09 -18.20
C LYS A 90 15.44 29.58 -18.35
N LEU A 91 15.97 28.76 -17.44
CA LEU A 91 15.80 27.30 -17.48
C LEU A 91 14.37 26.85 -17.11
N SER A 92 13.68 27.57 -16.22
CA SER A 92 12.28 27.29 -15.86
C SER A 92 11.29 27.66 -16.97
N HIS A 93 11.66 28.50 -17.94
CA HIS A 93 10.81 28.89 -19.08
C HIS A 93 11.19 28.22 -20.40
N ALA A 94 12.46 27.83 -20.61
CA ALA A 94 12.88 27.09 -21.82
C ALA A 94 12.07 25.79 -22.03
N LYS A 95 11.65 25.15 -20.94
CA LYS A 95 10.83 23.93 -20.92
C LYS A 95 9.33 24.14 -21.23
N ALA A 96 8.90 25.38 -21.43
CA ALA A 96 7.52 25.73 -21.79
C ALA A 96 7.33 26.01 -23.29
N HIS A 97 8.43 26.12 -24.06
CA HIS A 97 8.42 26.39 -25.50
C HIS A 97 8.88 25.20 -26.36
N SER A 98 9.13 24.02 -25.77
CA SER A 98 9.56 22.81 -26.49
C SER A 98 8.42 21.92 -27.01
N ASP A 99 7.19 22.16 -26.57
CA ASP A 99 6.09 21.17 -26.68
C ASP A 99 5.06 21.50 -27.79
N THR A 100 5.32 22.52 -28.62
CA THR A 100 4.36 22.99 -29.64
C THR A 100 4.58 22.42 -31.05
N ASP A 101 5.67 21.70 -31.32
CA ASP A 101 6.02 21.21 -32.66
C ASP A 101 6.31 19.70 -32.72
N LYS A 102 5.23 18.88 -32.72
CA LYS A 102 5.06 17.67 -33.57
C LYS A 102 3.72 16.96 -33.35
N GLN A 103 3.13 16.53 -34.46
CA GLN A 103 1.91 15.72 -34.53
C GLN A 103 2.07 14.67 -35.67
N PRO A 104 1.28 13.58 -35.72
CA PRO A 104 1.34 12.50 -34.74
C PRO A 104 1.47 11.10 -35.37
N THR A 105 2.07 10.15 -34.66
CA THR A 105 1.68 8.71 -34.74
C THR A 105 1.78 8.04 -33.37
N SER A 106 1.01 6.96 -33.20
CA SER A 106 0.67 6.33 -31.92
C SER A 106 1.84 5.63 -31.19
N SER A 107 2.02 5.91 -29.89
CA SER A 107 1.99 4.88 -28.81
C SER A 107 2.39 5.37 -27.40
N ALA A 108 1.69 6.37 -26.82
CA ALA A 108 1.78 6.61 -25.38
C ALA A 108 0.53 7.32 -24.81
N GLN A 109 -0.24 6.64 -23.95
CA GLN A 109 -1.23 7.27 -23.07
C GLN A 109 -1.22 6.62 -21.68
N GLN A 110 -0.68 7.33 -20.69
CA GLN A 110 -1.27 7.62 -19.36
C GLN A 110 -0.21 8.03 -18.34
N ALA A 111 -0.14 9.33 -17.97
CA ALA A 111 0.43 9.83 -16.70
C ALA A 111 0.22 11.35 -16.50
N ALA A 112 -1.02 11.88 -16.62
CA ALA A 112 -1.27 13.32 -16.42
C ALA A 112 -2.66 13.62 -15.82
N ALA A 113 -2.83 13.37 -14.52
CA ALA A 113 -3.95 13.90 -13.72
C ALA A 113 -3.61 13.86 -12.21
N LEU A 114 -4.15 14.82 -11.46
CA LEU A 114 -4.18 14.88 -9.98
C LEU A 114 -2.83 15.09 -9.24
N SER A 115 -2.45 16.37 -9.10
CA SER A 115 -2.01 16.92 -7.81
C SER A 115 -2.34 18.42 -7.80
N GLY A 116 -3.16 18.87 -6.85
CA GLY A 116 -3.75 20.22 -6.92
C GLY A 116 -4.70 20.55 -5.78
N ILE A 117 -4.31 20.26 -4.53
CA ILE A 117 -4.90 20.85 -3.32
C ILE A 117 -3.76 21.06 -2.32
N GLU A 118 -3.43 22.32 -2.03
CA GLU A 118 -3.04 22.81 -0.70
C GLU A 118 -3.56 24.25 -0.59
N GLU A 119 -3.89 24.66 0.63
CA GLU A 119 -4.57 25.93 0.92
C GLU A 119 -3.59 27.07 1.19
N ASN A 120 -4.02 28.32 0.94
CA ASN A 120 -3.67 29.41 1.84
C ASN A 120 -4.65 30.60 1.73
N LEU A 121 -4.76 31.36 2.83
CA LEU A 121 -5.60 32.56 2.95
C LEU A 121 -4.84 33.80 2.45
N GLY A 122 -5.53 34.84 1.94
CA GLY A 122 -4.80 35.92 1.24
C GLY A 122 -5.42 37.30 0.96
N ASP A 123 -6.66 37.62 1.37
CA ASP A 123 -7.16 39.01 1.59
C ASP A 123 -7.25 40.02 0.37
N LYS A 124 -8.01 41.12 0.55
CA LYS A 124 -8.08 42.38 -0.25
C LYS A 124 -8.77 42.33 -1.64
N HIS A 125 -9.48 43.38 -2.11
CA HIS A 125 -9.92 44.64 -1.49
C HIS A 125 -11.15 45.26 -2.22
N ASN A 126 -12.07 45.85 -1.44
CA ASN A 126 -12.72 47.16 -1.62
C ASN A 126 -12.91 47.77 -3.05
N THR A 127 -14.16 48.04 -3.44
CA THR A 127 -14.54 49.35 -4.03
C THR A 127 -15.92 49.82 -3.54
N ASN A 128 -16.15 51.13 -3.60
CA ASN A 128 -17.27 51.87 -3.01
C ASN A 128 -18.20 52.42 -4.12
N ARG A 129 -19.53 52.50 -3.89
CA ARG A 129 -20.33 53.73 -4.19
C ARG A 129 -21.82 53.66 -3.77
N LYS A 130 -22.37 54.87 -3.57
CA LYS A 130 -23.77 55.19 -3.19
C LYS A 130 -24.69 55.21 -4.43
N GLY A 131 -26.02 55.08 -4.24
CA GLY A 131 -27.00 55.38 -5.28
C GLY A 131 -28.47 55.27 -4.83
N THR A 132 -29.14 56.39 -4.59
CA THR A 132 -30.53 56.48 -4.11
C THR A 132 -31.61 56.33 -5.19
N ARG A 133 -32.73 55.68 -4.83
CA ARG A 133 -34.14 56.08 -5.11
C ARG A 133 -34.56 56.32 -6.57
N ASN A 134 -35.40 55.43 -7.11
CA ASN A 134 -36.71 55.78 -7.72
C ASN A 134 -37.55 54.54 -8.10
N THR A 135 -38.87 54.73 -8.22
CA THR A 135 -39.90 53.78 -8.69
C THR A 135 -40.71 54.43 -9.83
N PRO A 136 -41.75 53.78 -10.41
CA PRO A 136 -41.85 52.44 -11.01
C PRO A 136 -42.05 52.58 -12.55
N PRO A 137 -42.49 51.55 -13.32
CA PRO A 137 -43.92 51.14 -13.41
C PRO A 137 -44.10 49.61 -13.24
N SER A 138 -45.22 49.06 -12.75
CA SER A 138 -46.59 49.05 -13.31
C SER A 138 -46.64 48.34 -14.68
N SER A 139 -47.37 47.24 -14.86
CA SER A 139 -48.81 47.23 -14.62
C SER A 139 -49.46 45.83 -14.64
N LYS A 140 -50.48 45.66 -13.77
CA LYS A 140 -51.84 45.09 -14.01
C LYS A 140 -51.95 43.60 -14.45
N SER A 141 -53.03 42.85 -14.17
CA SER A 141 -54.42 43.18 -13.73
C SER A 141 -55.11 41.91 -13.16
N ARG A 142 -56.33 41.86 -12.55
CA ARG A 142 -57.30 42.79 -11.89
C ARG A 142 -58.68 42.06 -11.81
N THR A 143 -59.56 42.12 -10.79
CA THR A 143 -59.46 42.64 -9.40
C THR A 143 -59.53 41.44 -8.42
N VAL A 144 -60.44 41.16 -7.47
CA VAL A 144 -61.59 41.80 -6.77
C VAL A 144 -61.48 41.31 -5.32
N SER A 145 -61.09 42.12 -4.33
CA SER A 145 -61.76 43.24 -3.64
C SER A 145 -62.73 42.81 -2.53
N ALA A 146 -62.37 43.11 -1.28
CA ALA A 146 -63.25 43.14 -0.12
C ALA A 146 -63.16 44.53 0.51
N ALA A 147 -64.07 45.42 0.11
CA ALA A 147 -64.30 46.72 0.72
C ALA A 147 -65.64 47.25 0.19
N ASP A 148 -66.64 47.40 1.06
CA ASP A 148 -67.22 48.73 1.26
C ASP A 148 -67.96 48.80 2.60
N ALA A 149 -67.62 49.82 3.39
CA ALA A 149 -68.39 50.26 4.54
C ALA A 149 -68.87 51.69 4.25
N GLY A 150 -69.48 51.84 3.08
CA GLY A 150 -69.90 53.11 2.48
C GLY A 150 -71.42 53.14 2.28
N GLU A 151 -72.02 54.16 2.87
CA GLU A 151 -73.32 54.75 2.57
C GLU A 151 -74.21 54.08 1.50
N SER A 152 -75.25 53.37 1.94
CA SER A 152 -76.49 53.24 1.15
C SER A 152 -77.30 54.55 1.27
N SER A 153 -76.71 55.66 0.81
CA SER A 153 -77.35 56.99 0.80
C SER A 153 -78.31 57.12 -0.39
N TYR A 154 -79.35 56.30 -0.36
CA TYR A 154 -80.52 56.39 -1.24
C TYR A 154 -81.82 56.41 -0.41
N LEU A 155 -81.86 57.33 0.55
CA LEU A 155 -83.13 57.93 0.96
C LEU A 155 -83.69 58.70 -0.23
N THR A 156 -84.67 58.11 -0.92
CA THR A 156 -85.34 58.76 -2.05
C THR A 156 -85.88 60.10 -1.61
N GLU A 157 -85.64 61.15 -2.40
CA GLU A 157 -85.85 62.56 -2.02
C GLU A 157 -87.28 62.85 -1.48
N ALA A 158 -88.27 62.15 -2.03
CA ALA A 158 -89.67 62.15 -1.60
C ALA A 158 -89.90 61.82 -0.11
N GLN A 159 -88.98 61.10 0.55
CA GLN A 159 -89.14 60.65 1.93
C GLN A 159 -88.48 61.59 2.97
N ILE A 160 -87.62 62.52 2.52
CA ILE A 160 -87.09 63.61 3.36
C ILE A 160 -88.05 64.81 3.33
N GLN A 161 -88.67 65.11 2.18
CA GLN A 161 -89.58 66.25 2.02
C GLN A 161 -90.90 66.13 2.81
N GLN A 162 -91.24 64.97 3.38
CA GLN A 162 -92.44 64.76 4.20
C GLN A 162 -92.25 64.99 5.72
N ARG A 163 -91.12 65.57 6.17
CA ARG A 163 -90.83 65.73 7.62
C ARG A 163 -90.46 67.14 8.12
N SER A 164 -90.69 68.20 7.35
CA SER A 164 -90.44 69.58 7.83
C SER A 164 -91.33 70.70 7.26
N VAL A 165 -92.50 70.38 6.67
CA VAL A 165 -93.58 71.36 6.41
C VAL A 165 -94.74 71.12 7.36
N GLY A 166 -95.05 72.12 8.20
CA GLY A 166 -95.87 71.92 9.39
C GLY A 166 -97.36 72.16 9.20
N PHE A 167 -98.20 71.18 9.56
CA PHE A 167 -99.61 71.42 9.87
C PHE A 167 -100.17 70.41 10.89
N VAL A 168 -99.83 70.59 12.17
CA VAL A 168 -100.55 69.92 13.27
C VAL A 168 -101.85 70.68 13.50
N LEU A 169 -102.98 70.15 13.00
CA LEU A 169 -104.28 70.68 13.39
C LEU A 169 -104.47 70.51 14.91
N PRO A 170 -105.00 71.52 15.63
CA PRO A 170 -105.57 71.29 16.95
C PRO A 170 -106.68 70.22 16.84
N PRO A 171 -106.77 69.26 17.78
CA PRO A 171 -107.86 68.29 17.79
C PRO A 171 -109.19 69.04 18.03
N LYS A 172 -109.93 69.27 16.94
CA LYS A 172 -111.24 69.94 16.99
C LYS A 172 -112.19 69.08 17.81
N LYS A 173 -112.59 69.59 18.98
CA LYS A 173 -113.62 68.98 19.83
C LYS A 173 -114.96 68.97 19.09
N SER A 174 -115.31 67.85 18.46
CA SER A 174 -116.68 67.56 18.03
C SER A 174 -117.39 66.80 19.16
N PRO A 175 -118.62 67.19 19.57
CA PRO A 175 -119.38 66.49 20.59
C PRO A 175 -120.10 65.27 19.99
N THR A 176 -119.34 64.28 19.52
CA THR A 176 -119.87 62.96 19.13
C THR A 176 -120.33 62.21 20.37
N LYS A 177 -121.60 62.38 20.74
CA LYS A 177 -122.26 61.51 21.72
C LYS A 177 -122.03 60.05 21.32
N HIS A 178 -121.47 59.24 22.21
CA HIS A 178 -121.51 57.79 22.07
C HIS A 178 -122.98 57.34 21.99
N LYS A 179 -123.45 57.03 20.79
CA LYS A 179 -124.56 56.10 20.61
C LYS A 179 -123.97 54.71 20.81
N GLN A 180 -124.29 54.07 21.94
CA GLN A 180 -124.04 52.64 22.08
C GLN A 180 -124.87 51.91 21.01
N GLY A 181 -124.24 51.04 20.21
CA GLY A 181 -124.86 50.38 19.06
C GLY A 181 -124.70 51.09 17.71
N ASP A 182 -123.62 51.85 17.48
CA ASP A 182 -123.26 52.29 16.12
C ASP A 182 -122.49 51.18 15.37
N ILE A 183 -123.26 50.35 14.67
CA ILE A 183 -122.83 49.13 13.98
C ILE A 183 -121.64 49.37 13.03
N TRP A 184 -121.53 50.56 12.42
CA TRP A 184 -120.41 50.88 11.53
C TRP A 184 -119.09 51.08 12.27
N ASN A 185 -119.13 51.62 13.49
CA ASN A 185 -117.95 51.78 14.32
C ASN A 185 -117.51 50.44 14.92
N ASP A 186 -118.47 49.57 15.24
CA ASP A 186 -118.20 48.19 15.67
C ASP A 186 -117.63 47.35 14.51
N LEU A 187 -118.13 47.54 13.28
CA LEU A 187 -117.60 46.91 12.07
C LEU A 187 -116.16 47.35 11.78
N VAL A 188 -115.84 48.65 11.90
CA VAL A 188 -114.46 49.16 11.71
C VAL A 188 -113.52 48.66 12.81
N GLN A 189 -113.99 48.56 14.06
CA GLN A 189 -113.22 47.94 15.14
C GLN A 189 -112.97 46.45 14.87
N TYR A 190 -113.98 45.71 14.40
CA TYR A 190 -113.85 44.29 14.01
C TYR A 190 -112.88 44.13 12.83
N GLN A 191 -112.97 44.98 11.80
CA GLN A 191 -112.05 45.03 10.66
C GLN A 191 -110.60 45.23 11.14
N GLY A 192 -110.36 46.18 12.04
CA GLY A 192 -109.04 46.41 12.64
C GLY A 192 -108.56 45.27 13.52
N LEU A 193 -109.46 44.54 14.19
CA LEU A 193 -109.16 43.34 14.97
C LEU A 193 -108.76 42.17 14.05
N VAL A 194 -109.44 41.99 12.92
CA VAL A 194 -109.12 41.01 11.89
C VAL A 194 -107.80 41.35 11.19
N GLU A 195 -107.55 42.61 10.85
CA GLU A 195 -106.25 43.05 10.29
C GLU A 195 -105.10 42.87 11.29
N ALA A 196 -105.33 43.14 12.58
CA ALA A 196 -104.35 42.86 13.64
C ALA A 196 -104.09 41.35 13.79
N GLN A 197 -105.13 40.52 13.73
CA GLN A 197 -105.03 39.06 13.77
C GLN A 197 -104.28 38.52 12.54
N GLU A 198 -104.56 39.03 11.34
CA GLU A 198 -103.81 38.71 10.12
C GLU A 198 -102.35 39.16 10.20
N ALA A 199 -102.09 40.37 10.71
CA ALA A 199 -100.73 40.87 10.89
C ALA A 199 -99.95 40.02 11.92
N GLN A 200 -100.61 39.57 12.99
CA GLN A 200 -100.04 38.64 13.96
C GLN A 200 -99.77 37.26 13.36
N ALA A 201 -100.72 36.71 12.58
CA ALA A 201 -100.52 35.45 11.85
C ALA A 201 -99.37 35.54 10.84
N LYS A 202 -99.27 36.65 10.09
CA LYS A 202 -98.17 36.94 9.15
C LYS A 202 -96.83 37.14 9.86
N ARG A 203 -96.81 37.62 11.12
CA ARG A 203 -95.61 37.64 11.98
C ARG A 203 -95.22 36.23 12.42
N VAL A 204 -96.16 35.46 12.99
CA VAL A 204 -95.91 34.07 13.43
C VAL A 204 -95.42 33.19 12.28
N GLN A 205 -96.00 33.29 11.08
CA GLN A 205 -95.50 32.57 9.90
C GLN A 205 -94.07 32.98 9.49
N LYS A 206 -93.66 34.24 9.69
CA LYS A 206 -92.28 34.68 9.46
C LYS A 206 -91.33 34.15 10.54
N GLU A 207 -91.76 34.14 11.80
CA GLU A 207 -90.99 33.56 12.92
C GLU A 207 -90.76 32.05 12.70
N VAL A 208 -91.80 31.30 12.32
CA VAL A 208 -91.71 29.87 11.99
C VAL A 208 -90.79 29.61 10.80
N LYS A 209 -90.91 30.38 9.70
CA LYS A 209 -90.01 30.23 8.54
C LYS A 209 -88.56 30.57 8.88
N LYS A 210 -88.32 31.59 9.69
CA LYS A 210 -87.00 31.96 10.20
C LYS A 210 -86.41 30.86 11.09
N SER A 211 -87.22 30.23 11.95
CA SER A 211 -86.81 29.09 12.79
C SER A 211 -86.52 27.83 11.96
N GLN A 212 -87.31 27.57 10.91
CA GLN A 212 -87.02 26.50 9.94
C GLN A 212 -85.68 26.74 9.22
N TRP A 213 -85.43 27.97 8.76
CA TRP A 213 -84.17 28.32 8.10
C TRP A 213 -82.95 28.32 9.04
N SER A 214 -83.11 28.69 10.32
CA SER A 214 -82.01 28.57 11.29
C SER A 214 -81.71 27.11 11.62
N SER A 215 -82.74 26.27 11.80
CA SER A 215 -82.57 24.83 12.05
C SER A 215 -81.93 24.10 10.85
N GLU A 216 -82.31 24.45 9.62
CA GLU A 216 -81.68 23.93 8.40
C GLU A 216 -80.22 24.39 8.29
N LEU A 217 -79.92 25.66 8.58
CA LEU A 217 -78.55 26.18 8.56
C LEU A 217 -77.67 25.52 9.63
N GLU A 218 -78.19 25.30 10.84
CA GLU A 218 -77.51 24.58 11.93
C GLU A 218 -77.25 23.11 11.54
N ALA A 219 -78.22 22.43 10.92
CA ALA A 219 -78.05 21.08 10.40
C ALA A 219 -76.96 21.02 9.30
N GLN A 220 -76.92 21.99 8.39
CA GLN A 220 -75.87 22.08 7.36
C GLN A 220 -74.48 22.39 7.96
N ILE A 221 -74.40 23.21 9.02
CA ILE A 221 -73.16 23.47 9.76
C ILE A 221 -72.68 22.20 10.46
N ALA A 222 -73.56 21.48 11.17
CA ALA A 222 -73.24 20.22 11.82
C ALA A 222 -72.77 19.16 10.80
N ALA A 223 -73.50 18.98 9.71
CA ALA A 223 -73.14 18.06 8.63
C ALA A 223 -71.86 18.49 7.86
N LYS A 224 -71.39 19.73 8.00
CA LYS A 224 -70.07 20.17 7.50
C LYS A 224 -68.97 19.87 8.51
N GLN A 225 -69.19 20.14 9.80
CA GLN A 225 -68.26 19.84 10.89
C GLN A 225 -68.00 18.33 11.01
N GLN A 226 -69.04 17.50 10.90
CA GLN A 226 -68.92 16.05 10.88
C GLN A 226 -68.02 15.57 9.72
N ARG A 227 -68.25 16.06 8.49
CA ARG A 227 -67.40 15.71 7.33
C ARG A 227 -65.95 16.19 7.48
N GLN A 228 -65.70 17.30 8.19
CA GLN A 228 -64.34 17.73 8.51
C GLN A 228 -63.66 16.82 9.55
N LEU A 229 -64.41 16.31 10.54
CA LEU A 229 -63.92 15.32 11.50
C LEU A 229 -63.64 13.96 10.83
N GLU A 230 -64.55 13.50 9.96
CA GLU A 230 -64.39 12.27 9.17
C GLU A 230 -63.13 12.34 8.30
N HIS A 231 -62.96 13.42 7.53
CA HIS A 231 -61.76 13.63 6.71
C HIS A 231 -60.48 13.69 7.57
N SER A 232 -60.51 14.38 8.71
CA SER A 232 -59.36 14.44 9.63
C SER A 232 -59.01 13.07 10.24
N VAL A 233 -59.97 12.17 10.39
CA VAL A 233 -59.75 10.79 10.86
C VAL A 233 -59.21 9.91 9.73
N GLU A 234 -59.63 10.13 8.49
CA GLU A 234 -59.10 9.45 7.30
C GLU A 234 -57.65 9.90 7.00
N ASP A 235 -57.36 11.19 7.04
CA ASP A 235 -56.01 11.75 6.91
C ASP A 235 -55.06 11.20 8.01
N GLY A 236 -55.56 11.07 9.25
CA GLY A 236 -54.82 10.48 10.36
C GLY A 236 -54.50 9.00 10.15
N LYS A 237 -55.47 8.20 9.68
CA LYS A 237 -55.24 6.78 9.31
C LYS A 237 -54.24 6.64 8.17
N TYR A 238 -54.37 7.46 7.13
CA TYR A 238 -53.44 7.47 5.99
C TYR A 238 -52.01 7.83 6.43
N PHE A 239 -51.85 8.78 7.36
CA PHE A 239 -50.56 9.09 7.96
C PHE A 239 -49.98 7.89 8.75
N GLU A 240 -50.78 7.23 9.59
CA GLU A 240 -50.35 6.02 10.31
C GLU A 240 -49.94 4.88 9.36
N GLU A 241 -50.71 4.62 8.30
CA GLU A 241 -50.41 3.57 7.32
C GLU A 241 -49.16 3.89 6.49
N SER A 242 -48.97 5.16 6.14
CA SER A 242 -47.75 5.67 5.49
C SER A 242 -46.52 5.46 6.39
N MET A 243 -46.61 5.83 7.68
CA MET A 243 -45.54 5.63 8.66
C MET A 243 -45.20 4.13 8.85
N LYS A 244 -46.20 3.28 9.06
CA LYS A 244 -46.02 1.80 9.17
C LYS A 244 -45.44 1.18 7.89
N THR A 245 -45.66 1.81 6.74
CA THR A 245 -45.07 1.41 5.45
C THR A 245 -43.61 1.85 5.33
N LEU A 246 -43.29 3.07 5.77
CA LEU A 246 -41.91 3.57 5.85
C LEU A 246 -41.05 2.76 6.83
N GLU A 247 -41.59 2.40 7.99
CA GLU A 247 -40.93 1.52 8.97
C GLU A 247 -40.57 0.16 8.35
N ARG A 248 -41.53 -0.52 7.71
CA ARG A 248 -41.28 -1.78 6.99
C ARG A 248 -40.25 -1.66 5.87
N LEU A 249 -40.21 -0.54 5.16
CA LEU A 249 -39.20 -0.29 4.12
C LEU A 249 -37.81 -0.09 4.73
N ASN A 250 -37.71 0.60 5.86
CA ASN A 250 -36.48 0.79 6.62
C ASN A 250 -35.96 -0.54 7.19
N ASP A 251 -36.81 -1.38 7.77
CA ASP A 251 -36.46 -2.73 8.24
C ASP A 251 -35.93 -3.61 7.08
N LEU A 252 -36.61 -3.56 5.92
CA LEU A 252 -36.20 -4.28 4.71
C LEU A 252 -34.90 -3.74 4.10
N GLU A 253 -34.53 -2.48 4.35
CA GLU A 253 -33.23 -1.92 3.94
C GLU A 253 -32.13 -2.31 4.94
N ALA A 254 -32.39 -2.16 6.25
CA ALA A 254 -31.51 -2.58 7.32
C ALA A 254 -31.15 -4.07 7.23
N GLU A 255 -32.10 -4.95 6.90
CA GLU A 255 -31.79 -6.38 6.72
C GLU A 255 -31.04 -6.67 5.40
N LYS A 256 -31.29 -5.92 4.31
CA LYS A 256 -30.47 -6.03 3.08
C LYS A 256 -29.02 -5.64 3.37
N ASP A 257 -28.79 -4.61 4.18
CA ASP A 257 -27.46 -4.19 4.61
C ASP A 257 -26.83 -5.17 5.61
N ARG A 258 -27.60 -5.72 6.55
CA ARG A 258 -27.12 -6.83 7.40
C ARG A 258 -26.64 -8.01 6.55
N ARG A 259 -27.44 -8.42 5.55
CA ARG A 259 -27.09 -9.48 4.58
C ARG A 259 -25.95 -9.08 3.62
N ARG A 260 -25.67 -7.79 3.40
CA ARG A 260 -24.45 -7.33 2.68
C ARG A 260 -23.21 -7.46 3.58
N ILE A 261 -23.31 -7.00 4.84
CA ILE A 261 -22.25 -7.08 5.85
C ILE A 261 -21.88 -8.54 6.18
N GLU A 262 -22.88 -9.42 6.33
CA GLU A 262 -22.66 -10.86 6.54
C GLU A 262 -21.89 -11.51 5.38
N ARG A 263 -22.26 -11.22 4.12
CA ARG A 263 -21.53 -11.70 2.94
C ARG A 263 -20.11 -11.15 2.85
N ALA A 264 -19.90 -9.89 3.21
CA ALA A 264 -18.56 -9.29 3.27
C ALA A 264 -17.70 -9.93 4.37
N LYS A 265 -18.27 -10.20 5.56
CA LYS A 265 -17.61 -10.94 6.65
C LYS A 265 -17.24 -12.36 6.21
N ALA A 266 -18.15 -13.08 5.55
CA ALA A 266 -17.88 -14.42 5.02
C ALA A 266 -16.75 -14.43 3.98
N GLN A 267 -16.74 -13.48 3.04
CA GLN A 267 -15.64 -13.34 2.07
C GLN A 267 -14.30 -12.99 2.74
N ASN A 268 -14.30 -12.14 3.76
CA ASN A 268 -13.09 -11.83 4.53
C ASN A 268 -12.56 -13.05 5.30
N LEU A 269 -13.46 -13.86 5.88
CA LEU A 269 -13.09 -15.10 6.57
C LEU A 269 -12.46 -16.12 5.62
N ILE A 270 -13.07 -16.36 4.45
CA ILE A 270 -12.51 -17.23 3.40
C ILE A 270 -11.15 -16.71 2.90
N GLN A 271 -10.98 -15.39 2.76
CA GLN A 271 -9.68 -14.81 2.40
C GLN A 271 -8.62 -15.01 3.49
N GLU A 272 -8.99 -14.91 4.77
CA GLU A 272 -8.07 -15.14 5.87
C GLU A 272 -7.69 -16.62 5.99
N GLU A 273 -8.64 -17.54 5.89
CA GLU A 273 -8.39 -18.98 5.78
C GLU A 273 -7.41 -19.30 4.64
N GLN A 274 -7.56 -18.67 3.47
CA GLN A 274 -6.61 -18.83 2.36
C GLN A 274 -5.22 -18.24 2.65
N ARG A 275 -5.10 -17.18 3.45
CA ARG A 275 -3.80 -16.65 3.91
C ARG A 275 -3.15 -17.61 4.90
N GLN A 276 -3.90 -18.07 5.90
CA GLN A 276 -3.43 -19.02 6.91
C GLN A 276 -3.02 -20.36 6.28
N TYR A 277 -3.79 -20.88 5.31
CA TYR A 277 -3.44 -22.08 4.55
C TYR A 277 -2.15 -21.91 3.73
N LYS A 278 -1.98 -20.77 3.04
CA LYS A 278 -0.73 -20.45 2.32
C LYS A 278 0.47 -20.30 3.26
N LEU A 279 0.27 -19.69 4.43
CA LEU A 279 1.31 -19.53 5.45
C LEU A 279 1.71 -20.87 6.07
N LYS A 280 0.73 -21.71 6.42
CA LYS A 280 0.95 -23.08 6.89
C LYS A 280 1.70 -23.90 5.84
N LYS A 281 1.22 -23.95 4.59
CA LYS A 281 1.91 -24.68 3.50
C LYS A 281 3.36 -24.22 3.32
N ARG A 282 3.64 -22.92 3.45
CA ARG A 282 5.01 -22.39 3.38
C ARG A 282 5.85 -22.82 4.59
N GLN A 283 5.27 -22.89 5.79
CA GLN A 283 5.95 -23.40 6.98
C GLN A 283 6.23 -24.89 6.88
N ASP A 284 5.27 -25.68 6.37
CA ASP A 284 5.43 -27.11 6.12
C ASP A 284 6.54 -27.37 5.08
N GLU A 285 6.63 -26.56 4.01
CA GLU A 285 7.72 -26.63 3.04
C GLU A 285 9.10 -26.25 3.64
N LEU A 286 9.15 -25.23 4.51
CA LEU A 286 10.38 -24.86 5.22
C LEU A 286 10.82 -25.93 6.22
N ASN A 287 9.88 -26.61 6.87
CA ASN A 287 10.16 -27.74 7.76
C ASN A 287 10.67 -28.94 6.95
N ALA A 288 10.00 -29.32 5.85
CA ALA A 288 10.44 -30.41 4.97
C ALA A 288 11.85 -30.17 4.38
N ARG A 289 12.20 -28.91 4.06
CA ARG A 289 13.56 -28.52 3.65
C ARG A 289 14.57 -28.71 4.79
N ARG A 290 14.26 -28.27 6.01
CA ARG A 290 15.11 -28.49 7.20
C ARG A 290 15.30 -29.97 7.50
N ASP A 291 14.24 -30.78 7.41
CA ASP A 291 14.31 -32.22 7.65
C ASP A 291 15.19 -32.91 6.59
N ALA A 292 15.16 -32.45 5.34
CA ALA A 292 16.07 -32.91 4.29
C ALA A 292 17.53 -32.46 4.53
N GLU A 293 17.75 -31.21 4.96
CA GLU A 293 19.07 -30.69 5.35
C GLU A 293 19.65 -31.44 6.56
N ILE A 294 18.84 -31.76 7.57
CA ILE A 294 19.22 -32.55 8.75
C ILE A 294 19.60 -33.97 8.32
N ARG A 295 18.74 -34.66 7.55
CA ARG A 295 19.06 -36.01 7.03
C ARG A 295 20.33 -36.03 6.19
N MET A 296 20.59 -34.99 5.39
CA MET A 296 21.83 -34.86 4.62
C MET A 296 23.05 -34.64 5.55
N ALA A 297 22.93 -33.81 6.58
CA ALA A 297 23.98 -33.61 7.58
C ALA A 297 24.25 -34.89 8.39
N GLU A 298 23.21 -35.68 8.70
CA GLU A 298 23.33 -36.99 9.35
C GLU A 298 24.03 -38.02 8.47
N THR A 299 23.70 -38.12 7.17
CA THR A 299 24.40 -39.03 6.26
C THR A 299 25.86 -38.64 6.06
N ILE A 300 26.18 -37.35 5.96
CA ILE A 300 27.56 -36.85 5.91
C ILE A 300 28.30 -37.13 7.23
N SER A 301 27.66 -36.91 8.38
CA SER A 301 28.24 -37.21 9.70
C SER A 301 28.52 -38.71 9.87
N ARG A 302 27.61 -39.55 9.39
CA ARG A 302 27.78 -41.01 9.37
C ARG A 302 28.90 -41.44 8.44
N GLN A 303 28.94 -40.94 7.20
CA GLN A 303 30.02 -41.20 6.25
C GLN A 303 31.38 -40.82 6.84
N LYS A 304 31.49 -39.63 7.43
CA LYS A 304 32.72 -39.16 8.09
C LYS A 304 33.16 -40.09 9.23
N LYS A 305 32.24 -40.56 10.07
CA LYS A 305 32.53 -41.55 11.14
C LYS A 305 32.95 -42.90 10.56
N GLU A 306 32.33 -43.36 9.48
CA GLU A 306 32.72 -44.61 8.80
C GLU A 306 34.08 -44.49 8.10
N GLU A 307 34.45 -43.31 7.60
CA GLU A 307 35.78 -43.01 7.05
C GLU A 307 36.84 -42.91 8.15
N GLU A 308 36.57 -42.21 9.24
CA GLU A 308 37.44 -42.15 10.43
C GLU A 308 37.70 -43.55 11.01
N ALA A 309 36.66 -44.39 11.12
CA ALA A 309 36.79 -45.78 11.55
C ALA A 309 37.64 -46.63 10.57
N LYS A 310 37.48 -46.43 9.25
CA LYS A 310 38.33 -47.10 8.23
C LYS A 310 39.78 -46.63 8.30
N GLU A 311 40.03 -45.35 8.58
CA GLU A 311 41.38 -44.80 8.71
C GLU A 311 42.07 -45.30 9.99
N ILE A 312 41.36 -45.39 11.11
CA ILE A 312 41.83 -46.01 12.35
C ILE A 312 42.14 -47.50 12.13
N ALA A 313 41.21 -48.26 11.54
CA ALA A 313 41.42 -49.69 11.25
C ALA A 313 42.61 -49.92 10.29
N ARG A 314 42.81 -49.02 9.33
CA ARG A 314 44.00 -49.03 8.46
C ARG A 314 45.29 -48.76 9.24
N LYS A 315 45.32 -47.73 10.09
CA LYS A 315 46.47 -47.40 10.96
C LYS A 315 46.80 -48.56 11.89
N GLU A 316 45.80 -49.21 12.48
CA GLU A 316 46.00 -50.44 13.26
C GLU A 316 46.60 -51.57 12.43
N ALA A 317 46.12 -51.79 11.21
CA ALA A 317 46.65 -52.84 10.33
C ALA A 317 48.10 -52.55 9.89
N GLU A 318 48.43 -51.28 9.65
CA GLU A 318 49.79 -50.83 9.35
C GLU A 318 50.71 -50.95 10.57
N MET A 319 50.25 -50.59 11.78
CA MET A 319 50.96 -50.83 13.04
C MET A 319 51.18 -52.32 13.33
N LYS A 320 50.17 -53.17 13.12
CA LYS A 320 50.26 -54.64 13.30
C LYS A 320 51.25 -55.26 12.31
N LYS A 321 51.31 -54.77 11.06
CA LYS A 321 52.34 -55.15 10.07
C LYS A 321 53.74 -54.69 10.51
N MET A 322 53.90 -53.45 10.96
CA MET A 322 55.19 -52.92 11.43
C MET A 322 55.70 -53.70 12.65
N ALA A 323 54.83 -53.99 13.63
CA ALA A 323 55.17 -54.81 14.79
C ALA A 323 55.61 -56.23 14.39
N LYS A 324 54.93 -56.85 13.42
CA LYS A 324 55.35 -58.15 12.87
C LYS A 324 56.74 -58.08 12.22
N VAL A 325 57.00 -57.06 11.38
CA VAL A 325 58.32 -56.87 10.74
C VAL A 325 59.43 -56.61 11.76
N LEU A 326 59.15 -55.90 12.86
CA LEU A 326 60.12 -55.72 13.95
C LEU A 326 60.44 -57.04 14.66
N LEU A 327 59.44 -57.91 14.86
CA LEU A 327 59.62 -59.24 15.46
C LEU A 327 60.38 -60.19 14.52
N GLU A 328 60.03 -60.23 13.23
CA GLU A 328 60.76 -61.00 12.21
C GLU A 328 62.22 -60.53 12.09
N ASN A 329 62.50 -59.22 12.17
CA ASN A 329 63.86 -58.69 12.20
C ASN A 329 64.62 -59.08 13.48
N ALA A 330 63.97 -59.11 14.63
CA ALA A 330 64.58 -59.58 15.89
C ALA A 330 64.94 -61.06 15.81
N GLU A 331 64.03 -61.91 15.32
CA GLU A 331 64.31 -63.33 15.08
C GLU A 331 65.46 -63.55 14.10
N LEU A 332 65.51 -62.81 12.99
CA LEU A 332 66.60 -62.90 12.00
C LEU A 332 67.94 -62.45 12.61
N LEU A 333 67.93 -61.45 13.47
CA LEU A 333 69.12 -60.97 14.18
C LEU A 333 69.61 -61.98 15.22
N ASP A 334 68.70 -62.67 15.94
CA ASP A 334 69.06 -63.71 16.89
C ASP A 334 69.49 -65.01 16.21
N LYS A 335 68.85 -65.41 15.09
CA LYS A 335 69.34 -66.48 14.21
C LYS A 335 70.74 -66.16 13.69
N LYS A 336 71.03 -64.89 13.35
CA LYS A 336 72.37 -64.43 12.96
C LYS A 336 73.39 -64.42 14.10
N LYS A 337 72.97 -64.16 15.36
CA LYS A 337 73.81 -64.38 16.55
C LYS A 337 74.12 -65.86 16.74
N GLN A 338 73.12 -66.73 16.66
CA GLN A 338 73.26 -68.18 16.83
C GLN A 338 74.20 -68.77 15.77
N LEU A 339 74.03 -68.41 14.49
CA LEU A 339 74.96 -68.79 13.43
C LEU A 339 76.39 -68.31 13.74
N LYS A 340 76.58 -67.03 14.08
CA LYS A 340 77.91 -66.52 14.47
C LYS A 340 78.52 -67.22 15.70
N MET A 341 77.71 -67.68 16.64
CA MET A 341 78.19 -68.47 17.79
C MET A 341 78.56 -69.90 17.37
N ALA A 342 77.77 -70.53 16.49
CA ALA A 342 78.09 -71.85 15.93
C ALA A 342 79.33 -71.81 15.02
N ASP A 343 79.46 -70.77 14.18
CA ASP A 343 80.65 -70.49 13.36
C ASP A 343 81.87 -70.31 14.27
N ARG A 344 81.76 -69.49 15.33
CA ARG A 344 82.84 -69.28 16.31
C ARG A 344 83.17 -70.55 17.11
N GLU A 345 82.18 -71.36 17.44
CA GLU A 345 82.40 -72.67 18.05
C GLU A 345 83.08 -73.65 17.09
N LEU A 346 82.81 -73.57 15.79
CA LEU A 346 83.47 -74.36 14.77
C LEU A 346 84.91 -73.86 14.55
N GLU A 347 85.13 -72.55 14.48
CA GLU A 347 86.46 -71.92 14.49
C GLU A 347 87.26 -72.34 15.73
N LEU A 348 86.64 -72.33 16.92
CA LEU A 348 87.26 -72.80 18.16
C LEU A 348 87.53 -74.31 18.15
N LYS A 349 86.63 -75.16 17.62
CA LYS A 349 86.87 -76.61 17.48
C LYS A 349 87.98 -76.91 16.46
N LEU A 350 88.02 -76.19 15.35
CA LEU A 350 89.09 -76.29 14.36
C LEU A 350 90.43 -75.77 14.92
N ALA A 351 90.41 -74.68 15.68
CA ALA A 351 91.57 -74.18 16.40
C ALA A 351 92.03 -75.19 17.47
N ASP A 352 91.13 -75.75 18.27
CA ASP A 352 91.41 -76.79 19.27
C ASP A 352 91.97 -78.07 18.62
N ASP A 353 91.49 -78.49 17.45
CA ASP A 353 92.02 -79.66 16.75
C ASP A 353 93.35 -79.38 16.02
N TYR A 354 93.56 -78.16 15.51
CA TYR A 354 94.89 -77.70 15.08
C TYR A 354 95.87 -77.60 16.26
N ILE A 355 95.41 -77.09 17.40
CA ILE A 355 96.16 -77.00 18.65
C ILE A 355 96.49 -78.42 19.12
N ARG A 356 95.55 -79.36 19.22
CA ARG A 356 95.85 -80.78 19.56
C ARG A 356 96.78 -81.46 18.55
N MET A 357 96.77 -81.04 17.29
CA MET A 357 97.62 -81.59 16.23
C MET A 357 99.05 -81.03 16.31
N GLU A 358 99.21 -79.74 16.57
CA GLU A 358 100.51 -79.13 16.87
C GLU A 358 100.99 -79.53 18.27
N GLU A 359 100.20 -79.50 19.33
CA GLU A 359 100.50 -80.03 20.68
C GLU A 359 100.93 -81.51 20.66
N ARG A 360 100.54 -82.33 19.67
CA ARG A 360 101.11 -83.69 19.53
C ARG A 360 102.53 -83.68 18.97
N LYS A 361 102.84 -82.78 18.03
CA LYS A 361 104.22 -82.57 17.51
C LYS A 361 105.09 -81.81 18.52
N GLU A 362 104.48 -80.86 19.21
CA GLU A 362 105.09 -79.96 20.15
C GLU A 362 105.25 -80.66 21.49
N ALA A 363 104.32 -81.45 22.03
CA ALA A 363 104.64 -82.31 23.18
C ALA A 363 105.79 -83.30 22.88
N LEU A 364 105.98 -83.69 21.61
CA LEU A 364 107.16 -84.46 21.16
C LEU A 364 108.47 -83.63 21.14
N ARG A 365 108.39 -82.30 21.02
CA ARG A 365 109.53 -81.34 20.95
C ARG A 365 109.79 -80.63 22.30
N GLN A 366 108.72 -80.08 22.88
CA GLN A 366 108.55 -79.50 24.20
C GLN A 366 108.91 -80.47 25.33
N LYS A 367 108.63 -81.78 25.23
CA LYS A 367 109.20 -82.75 26.18
C LYS A 367 110.74 -82.82 26.14
N GLY A 368 111.36 -82.39 25.03
CA GLY A 368 112.81 -82.16 24.91
C GLY A 368 113.26 -80.71 25.17
N LEU A 369 112.34 -79.77 25.43
CA LEU A 369 112.63 -78.36 25.70
C LEU A 369 112.16 -77.89 27.08
N GLU A 370 111.27 -78.58 27.79
CA GLU A 370 110.84 -78.25 29.15
C GLU A 370 111.95 -78.50 30.17
N ASP A 371 112.71 -79.59 30.00
CA ASP A 371 113.98 -79.87 30.71
C ASP A 371 115.01 -78.72 30.58
N LEU A 372 114.90 -77.90 29.52
CA LEU A 372 115.73 -76.74 29.25
C LEU A 372 115.05 -75.42 29.67
N SER A 373 113.73 -75.31 29.47
CA SER A 373 112.90 -74.11 29.68
C SER A 373 112.56 -73.88 31.15
N MET A 374 112.30 -74.91 31.94
CA MET A 374 112.17 -74.79 33.41
C MET A 374 113.44 -74.17 34.03
N ARG A 375 114.59 -74.37 33.39
CA ARG A 375 115.90 -73.82 33.78
C ARG A 375 116.08 -72.33 33.43
N ILE A 376 115.22 -71.78 32.57
CA ILE A 376 115.32 -70.42 32.01
C ILE A 376 114.15 -69.54 32.48
N GLN A 377 112.91 -70.04 32.45
CA GLN A 377 111.72 -69.27 32.86
C GLN A 377 111.73 -68.88 34.34
N ALA A 378 112.47 -69.59 35.20
CA ALA A 378 112.73 -69.21 36.58
C ALA A 378 113.45 -67.83 36.73
N LYS A 379 113.96 -67.25 35.64
CA LYS A 379 114.83 -66.06 35.67
C LYS A 379 114.26 -64.77 35.06
N MET A 380 113.07 -64.79 34.45
CA MET A 380 112.51 -63.62 33.73
C MET A 380 111.21 -63.04 34.31
N LYS A 381 110.49 -63.75 35.19
CA LYS A 381 109.16 -63.34 35.68
C LYS A 381 109.22 -62.34 36.83
N TYR A 382 109.76 -61.13 36.62
CA TYR A 382 109.94 -60.15 37.72
C TYR A 382 109.82 -58.64 37.40
N PHE A 383 109.54 -58.17 36.17
CA PHE A 383 109.83 -56.76 35.81
C PHE A 383 108.81 -55.89 35.03
N ASP A 384 107.71 -56.39 34.43
CA ASP A 384 106.95 -55.60 33.43
C ASP A 384 105.62 -54.92 33.86
N ASP A 385 104.92 -55.40 34.90
CA ASP A 385 103.50 -55.05 35.15
C ASP A 385 103.26 -53.80 36.05
N THR A 386 103.84 -52.65 35.70
CA THR A 386 103.52 -51.37 36.40
C THR A 386 103.29 -50.15 35.49
N SER A 387 103.91 -50.08 34.32
CA SER A 387 103.92 -48.85 33.48
C SER A 387 102.69 -48.65 32.59
N LYS A 388 101.82 -49.67 32.47
CA LYS A 388 100.77 -49.72 31.44
C LYS A 388 99.43 -49.11 31.86
N ALA A 389 99.21 -48.86 33.15
CA ALA A 389 97.91 -48.44 33.68
C ALA A 389 97.65 -46.92 33.62
N GLU A 390 98.68 -46.08 33.81
CA GLU A 390 98.48 -44.62 33.94
C GLU A 390 98.19 -43.91 32.61
N MET A 391 98.82 -44.33 31.50
CA MET A 391 98.52 -43.76 30.17
C MET A 391 97.06 -43.95 29.77
N ASP A 392 96.45 -45.05 30.18
CA ASP A 392 95.11 -45.46 29.75
C ASP A 392 93.99 -44.67 30.44
N ILE A 393 94.29 -43.98 31.55
CA ILE A 393 93.34 -43.10 32.26
C ILE A 393 93.33 -41.72 31.60
N LYS A 394 94.50 -41.16 31.32
CA LYS A 394 94.66 -39.79 30.80
C LYS A 394 93.99 -39.57 29.44
N ASN A 395 94.09 -40.54 28.54
CA ASN A 395 93.44 -40.47 27.22
C ASN A 395 91.90 -40.35 27.34
N LYS A 396 91.29 -41.07 28.28
CA LYS A 396 89.83 -41.10 28.47
C LYS A 396 89.28 -39.77 28.99
N GLU A 397 90.07 -39.00 29.75
CA GLU A 397 89.68 -37.67 30.22
C GLU A 397 89.67 -36.62 29.10
N ASP A 398 90.63 -36.68 28.18
CA ASP A 398 90.68 -35.79 27.02
C ASP A 398 89.58 -36.14 25.98
N GLU A 399 89.29 -37.44 25.76
CA GLU A 399 88.14 -37.89 24.96
C GLU A 399 86.80 -37.36 25.51
N LEU A 400 86.58 -37.48 26.82
CA LEU A 400 85.38 -36.94 27.50
C LEU A 400 85.28 -35.42 27.39
N ARG A 401 86.41 -34.70 27.28
CA ARG A 401 86.41 -33.25 27.05
C ARG A 401 85.98 -32.89 25.62
N VAL A 402 86.49 -33.62 24.62
CA VAL A 402 86.11 -33.42 23.21
C VAL A 402 84.62 -33.68 22.98
N LEU A 403 84.08 -34.78 23.52
CA LEU A 403 82.65 -35.13 23.40
C LEU A 403 81.74 -34.06 24.02
N ARG A 404 82.14 -33.46 25.15
CA ARG A 404 81.39 -32.35 25.77
C ARG A 404 81.35 -31.13 24.86
N TYR A 405 82.49 -30.72 24.27
CA TYR A 405 82.52 -29.58 23.35
C TYR A 405 81.71 -29.80 22.06
N GLN A 406 81.65 -31.05 21.56
CA GLN A 406 80.80 -31.41 20.42
C GLN A 406 79.32 -31.29 20.77
N ALA A 407 78.87 -31.90 21.88
CA ALA A 407 77.48 -31.81 22.34
C ALA A 407 77.04 -30.35 22.59
N ASP A 408 77.92 -29.53 23.17
CA ASP A 408 77.69 -28.11 23.43
C ASP A 408 77.58 -27.27 22.14
N TYR A 409 78.24 -27.70 21.05
CA TYR A 409 78.15 -27.07 19.74
C TYR A 409 76.86 -27.48 19.00
N GLU A 410 76.53 -28.77 19.01
CA GLU A 410 75.29 -29.31 18.44
C GLU A 410 74.05 -28.71 19.11
N ALA A 411 74.05 -28.60 20.44
CA ALA A 411 72.97 -27.96 21.19
C ALA A 411 72.76 -26.49 20.78
N LYS A 412 73.85 -25.74 20.52
CA LYS A 412 73.79 -24.34 20.04
C LYS A 412 73.26 -24.25 18.61
N GLN A 413 73.63 -25.18 17.73
CA GLN A 413 73.06 -25.25 16.38
C GLN A 413 71.56 -25.60 16.42
N MET A 414 71.18 -26.64 17.17
CA MET A 414 69.77 -27.04 17.35
C MET A 414 68.90 -25.91 17.91
N ALA A 415 69.42 -25.11 18.86
CA ALA A 415 68.72 -23.94 19.37
C ALA A 415 68.54 -22.83 18.30
N LEU A 416 69.55 -22.58 17.46
CA LEU A 416 69.47 -21.62 16.35
C LEU A 416 68.50 -22.10 15.25
N GLU A 417 68.47 -23.39 14.94
CA GLU A 417 67.52 -23.96 13.98
C GLU A 417 66.08 -23.98 14.53
N ALA A 418 65.89 -24.35 15.79
CA ALA A 418 64.59 -24.26 16.46
C ALA A 418 64.05 -22.81 16.43
N LYS A 419 64.90 -21.81 16.70
CA LYS A 419 64.54 -20.40 16.60
C LYS A 419 64.18 -20.00 15.15
N LYS A 420 65.01 -20.34 14.16
CA LYS A 420 64.70 -20.09 12.73
C LYS A 420 63.35 -20.71 12.32
N LYS A 421 63.07 -21.94 12.76
CA LYS A 421 61.82 -22.68 12.50
C LYS A 421 60.62 -22.01 13.18
N HIS A 422 60.76 -21.58 14.42
CA HIS A 422 59.74 -20.81 15.14
C HIS A 422 59.44 -19.48 14.45
N ASP A 423 60.47 -18.70 14.12
CA ASP A 423 60.31 -17.38 13.49
C ASP A 423 59.74 -17.49 12.07
N ALA A 424 59.97 -18.61 11.37
CA ALA A 424 59.33 -18.92 10.08
C ALA A 424 57.85 -19.34 10.25
N ALA A 425 57.54 -20.14 11.28
CA ALA A 425 56.17 -20.55 11.61
C ALA A 425 55.31 -19.34 12.03
N ALA A 426 55.85 -18.42 12.85
CA ALA A 426 55.20 -17.18 13.23
C ALA A 426 54.86 -16.32 12.00
N ARG A 427 55.85 -16.06 11.13
CA ARG A 427 55.63 -15.32 9.87
C ARG A 427 54.59 -15.97 8.95
N ASN A 428 54.50 -17.30 8.91
CA ASN A 428 53.47 -18.01 8.17
C ASN A 428 52.08 -17.83 8.82
N ALA A 429 52.00 -17.95 10.15
CA ALA A 429 50.76 -17.71 10.90
C ALA A 429 50.24 -16.27 10.71
N ASP A 430 51.11 -15.27 10.75
CA ASP A 430 50.76 -13.86 10.50
C ASP A 430 50.23 -13.64 9.07
N GLN A 431 50.89 -14.23 8.07
CA GLN A 431 50.43 -14.17 6.67
C GLN A 431 49.06 -14.85 6.51
N GLN A 432 48.84 -16.00 7.15
CA GLN A 432 47.53 -16.65 7.16
C GLN A 432 46.47 -15.81 7.89
N ALA A 433 46.80 -15.17 9.00
CA ALA A 433 45.90 -14.29 9.75
C ALA A 433 45.50 -13.07 8.91
N TYR A 434 46.46 -12.45 8.23
CA TYR A 434 46.22 -11.35 7.29
C TYR A 434 45.30 -11.77 6.14
N LEU A 435 45.56 -12.92 5.50
CA LEU A 435 44.69 -13.45 4.43
C LEU A 435 43.27 -13.80 4.94
N LYS A 436 43.15 -14.40 6.14
CA LYS A 436 41.86 -14.66 6.79
C LYS A 436 41.10 -13.36 7.06
N ALA A 437 41.77 -12.32 7.55
CA ALA A 437 41.19 -10.99 7.75
C ALA A 437 40.75 -10.33 6.43
N GLN A 438 41.57 -10.41 5.38
CA GLN A 438 41.22 -9.89 4.05
C GLN A 438 40.01 -10.62 3.46
N MET A 439 39.92 -11.94 3.61
CA MET A 439 38.78 -12.74 3.18
C MET A 439 37.51 -12.42 4.00
N LYS A 440 37.64 -12.16 5.31
CA LYS A 440 36.51 -11.70 6.14
C LYS A 440 36.00 -10.34 5.66
N LEU A 441 36.88 -9.36 5.46
CA LEU A 441 36.51 -8.03 4.95
C LEU A 441 35.89 -8.07 3.56
N LYS A 442 36.33 -9.00 2.69
CA LYS A 442 35.68 -9.26 1.40
C LYS A 442 34.26 -9.80 1.58
N LYS A 443 34.06 -10.87 2.37
CA LYS A 443 32.74 -11.44 2.65
C LYS A 443 31.79 -10.43 3.32
N GLU A 444 32.27 -9.60 4.23
CA GLU A 444 31.47 -8.54 4.84
C GLU A 444 31.04 -7.47 3.83
N ARG A 445 31.88 -7.14 2.83
CA ARG A 445 31.48 -6.24 1.74
C ARG A 445 30.40 -6.88 0.88
N GLU A 446 30.61 -8.12 0.44
CA GLU A 446 29.66 -8.87 -0.39
C GLU A 446 28.31 -9.05 0.33
N SER A 447 28.31 -9.24 1.66
CA SER A 447 27.08 -9.25 2.46
C SER A 447 26.38 -7.88 2.48
N ARG A 448 27.10 -6.79 2.77
CA ARG A 448 26.51 -5.44 2.80
C ARG A 448 25.92 -5.04 1.44
N GLU A 449 26.63 -5.36 0.35
CA GLU A 449 26.19 -5.12 -1.03
C GLU A 449 24.92 -5.93 -1.36
N LYS A 450 24.87 -7.21 -0.94
CA LYS A 450 23.65 -8.03 -1.04
C LYS A 450 22.50 -7.47 -0.21
N ASP A 451 22.75 -6.98 1.00
CA ASP A 451 21.73 -6.37 1.85
C ASP A 451 21.23 -5.02 1.29
N GLU A 452 22.07 -4.27 0.59
CA GLU A 452 21.69 -3.07 -0.16
C GLU A 452 20.82 -3.41 -1.38
N TYR A 453 21.16 -4.45 -2.15
CA TYR A 453 20.31 -4.95 -3.23
C TYR A 453 18.96 -5.48 -2.71
N ASN A 454 18.94 -6.20 -1.58
CA ASN A 454 17.70 -6.65 -0.94
C ASN A 454 16.80 -5.46 -0.56
N LYS A 455 17.36 -4.43 0.07
CA LYS A 455 16.64 -3.19 0.41
C LYS A 455 16.08 -2.48 -0.84
N GLN A 456 16.84 -2.41 -1.93
CA GLN A 456 16.35 -1.83 -3.19
C GLN A 456 15.19 -2.66 -3.78
N ALA A 457 15.29 -4.00 -3.77
CA ALA A 457 14.23 -4.88 -4.24
C ALA A 457 12.94 -4.81 -3.39
N ASP A 458 13.06 -4.66 -2.07
CA ASP A 458 11.93 -4.45 -1.17
C ASP A 458 11.30 -3.07 -1.34
N MET A 459 12.11 -2.01 -1.51
CA MET A 459 11.63 -0.67 -1.86
C MET A 459 10.84 -0.67 -3.18
N TRP A 460 11.34 -1.35 -4.23
CA TRP A 460 10.62 -1.50 -5.50
C TRP A 460 9.34 -2.34 -5.38
N ARG A 461 9.27 -3.29 -4.42
CA ARG A 461 8.01 -4.02 -4.13
C ARG A 461 6.98 -3.08 -3.51
N ILE A 462 7.38 -2.29 -2.52
CA ILE A 462 6.52 -1.29 -1.85
C ILE A 462 6.07 -0.21 -2.84
N GLU A 463 6.97 0.29 -3.71
CA GLU A 463 6.64 1.26 -4.76
C GLU A 463 5.64 0.69 -5.77
N ARG A 464 5.82 -0.57 -6.20
CA ARG A 464 4.87 -1.25 -7.10
C ARG A 464 3.50 -1.42 -6.45
N GLU A 465 3.44 -1.89 -5.21
CA GLU A 465 2.18 -2.04 -4.47
C GLU A 465 1.46 -0.72 -4.23
N THR A 466 2.19 0.35 -3.91
CA THR A 466 1.60 1.68 -3.67
C THR A 466 1.12 2.31 -4.97
N ASN A 467 1.82 2.12 -6.09
CA ASN A 467 1.36 2.53 -7.41
C ASN A 467 0.15 1.72 -7.90
N GLU A 468 0.11 0.41 -7.68
CA GLU A 468 -1.05 -0.43 -7.98
C GLU A 468 -2.29 -0.01 -7.13
N LYS A 469 -2.10 0.35 -5.86
CA LYS A 469 -3.16 0.91 -4.99
C LYS A 469 -3.65 2.28 -5.51
N ARG A 470 -2.76 3.16 -5.98
CA ARG A 470 -3.11 4.45 -6.62
C ARG A 470 -3.87 4.22 -7.93
N GLU A 471 -3.42 3.32 -8.79
CA GLU A 471 -4.05 3.01 -10.08
C GLU A 471 -5.47 2.45 -9.88
N ARG A 472 -5.65 1.50 -8.95
CA ARG A 472 -6.98 1.02 -8.53
C ARG A 472 -7.90 2.16 -8.07
N MET A 473 -7.40 3.10 -7.25
CA MET A 473 -8.17 4.26 -6.81
C MET A 473 -8.57 5.17 -7.99
N VAL A 474 -7.63 5.50 -8.88
CA VAL A 474 -7.91 6.33 -10.06
C VAL A 474 -8.90 5.64 -11.00
N GLN A 475 -8.79 4.32 -11.20
CA GLN A 475 -9.73 3.57 -12.02
C GLN A 475 -11.12 3.45 -11.38
N GLN A 476 -11.21 3.33 -10.05
CA GLN A 476 -12.47 3.41 -9.30
C GLN A 476 -13.09 4.81 -9.43
N GLN A 477 -12.31 5.89 -9.30
CA GLN A 477 -12.82 7.25 -9.52
C GLN A 477 -13.33 7.47 -10.96
N ARG A 478 -12.64 6.92 -11.98
CA ARG A 478 -13.11 6.94 -13.38
C ARG A 478 -14.41 6.13 -13.54
N ALA A 479 -14.51 4.95 -12.93
CA ALA A 479 -15.72 4.13 -12.95
C ALA A 479 -16.90 4.85 -12.30
N ASN A 480 -16.72 5.44 -11.12
CA ASN A 480 -17.75 6.20 -10.41
C ASN A 480 -18.21 7.43 -11.21
N LYS A 481 -17.28 8.17 -11.84
CA LYS A 481 -17.62 9.31 -12.71
C LYS A 481 -18.43 8.86 -13.93
N ASN A 482 -18.05 7.75 -14.57
CA ASN A 482 -18.79 7.18 -15.70
C ASN A 482 -20.19 6.68 -15.28
N GLN A 483 -20.30 5.99 -14.14
CA GLN A 483 -21.60 5.59 -13.57
C GLN A 483 -22.50 6.80 -13.28
N MET A 484 -21.96 7.89 -12.72
CA MET A 484 -22.71 9.13 -12.47
C MET A 484 -23.14 9.82 -13.77
N GLN A 485 -22.29 9.83 -14.80
CA GLN A 485 -22.65 10.30 -16.15
C GLN A 485 -23.74 9.44 -16.79
N GLN A 486 -23.67 8.11 -16.66
CA GLN A 486 -24.72 7.19 -17.13
C GLN A 486 -26.04 7.36 -16.39
N HIS A 487 -26.00 7.62 -15.07
CA HIS A 487 -27.20 7.90 -14.28
C HIS A 487 -27.85 9.22 -14.71
N TRP A 488 -27.05 10.27 -14.92
CA TRP A 488 -27.54 11.56 -15.42
C TRP A 488 -28.12 11.45 -16.83
N LEU A 489 -27.45 10.70 -17.73
CA LEU A 489 -27.97 10.41 -19.07
C LEU A 489 -29.29 9.62 -19.03
N LYS A 490 -29.43 8.64 -18.12
CA LYS A 490 -30.71 7.93 -17.92
C LYS A 490 -31.81 8.88 -17.44
N GLN A 491 -31.56 9.71 -16.44
CA GLN A 491 -32.52 10.72 -15.99
C GLN A 491 -32.90 11.69 -17.11
N GLN A 492 -31.95 12.06 -17.99
CA GLN A 492 -32.23 12.92 -19.14
C GLN A 492 -33.07 12.20 -20.22
N ILE A 493 -32.86 10.90 -20.43
CA ILE A 493 -33.68 10.06 -21.32
C ILE A 493 -35.08 9.91 -20.74
N GLU A 494 -35.20 9.51 -19.47
CA GLU A 494 -36.48 9.37 -18.75
C GLU A 494 -37.27 10.68 -18.73
N ALA A 495 -36.60 11.83 -18.52
CA ALA A 495 -37.24 13.15 -18.61
C ALA A 495 -37.72 13.49 -20.03
N LYS A 496 -36.97 13.10 -21.08
CA LYS A 496 -37.39 13.26 -22.48
C LYS A 496 -38.55 12.32 -22.84
N GLU A 497 -38.52 11.07 -22.39
CA GLU A 497 -39.62 10.12 -22.56
C GLU A 497 -40.87 10.64 -21.84
N GLN A 498 -40.74 11.19 -20.64
CA GLN A 498 -41.86 11.84 -19.93
C GLN A 498 -42.37 13.10 -20.63
N GLN A 499 -41.50 13.90 -21.27
CA GLN A 499 -41.92 15.04 -22.10
C GLN A 499 -42.64 14.59 -23.37
N LEU A 500 -42.19 13.52 -24.05
CA LEU A 500 -42.86 12.93 -25.22
C LEU A 500 -44.17 12.18 -24.86
N LEU A 501 -44.35 11.83 -23.59
CA LEU A 501 -45.58 11.24 -23.05
C LEU A 501 -46.55 12.28 -22.47
N GLN A 502 -46.09 13.50 -22.23
CA GLN A 502 -46.98 14.66 -22.12
C GLN A 502 -47.48 14.99 -23.52
N ALA A 503 -48.78 15.25 -23.66
CA ALA A 503 -49.35 15.55 -24.97
C ALA A 503 -48.95 16.97 -25.41
N ASP A 504 -48.54 17.13 -26.67
CA ASP A 504 -48.08 18.40 -27.29
C ASP A 504 -49.14 19.52 -27.36
N HIS A 505 -50.25 19.40 -26.64
CA HIS A 505 -51.26 20.46 -26.51
C HIS A 505 -50.60 21.68 -25.87
N THR A 506 -50.34 22.74 -26.65
CA THR A 506 -49.86 23.98 -26.03
C THR A 506 -50.93 24.51 -25.08
N ASN A 507 -50.53 25.12 -23.95
CA ASN A 507 -51.49 25.70 -23.01
C ASN A 507 -52.44 26.70 -23.69
N LEU A 508 -51.97 27.35 -24.77
CA LEU A 508 -52.76 28.23 -25.63
C LEU A 508 -53.83 27.47 -26.43
N GLU A 509 -53.52 26.33 -27.05
CA GLU A 509 -54.52 25.47 -27.70
C GLU A 509 -55.57 24.94 -26.73
N VAL A 510 -55.16 24.54 -25.52
CA VAL A 510 -56.09 24.10 -24.46
C VAL A 510 -57.01 25.24 -24.05
N GLN A 511 -56.49 26.47 -23.97
CA GLN A 511 -57.24 27.68 -23.61
C GLN A 511 -58.18 28.16 -24.73
N ILE A 512 -57.76 28.09 -25.99
CA ILE A 512 -58.59 28.40 -27.17
C ILE A 512 -59.74 27.39 -27.29
N ASN A 513 -59.44 26.09 -27.13
CA ASN A 513 -60.44 25.02 -27.20
C ASN A 513 -61.23 24.86 -25.89
N GLN A 514 -61.00 25.68 -24.86
CA GLN A 514 -61.54 25.48 -23.51
C GLN A 514 -63.08 25.46 -23.46
N SER A 515 -63.74 26.29 -24.28
CA SER A 515 -65.20 26.32 -24.41
C SER A 515 -65.75 25.07 -25.12
N LEU A 516 -65.00 24.52 -26.08
CA LEU A 516 -65.34 23.27 -26.76
C LEU A 516 -65.15 22.06 -25.83
N LEU A 517 -64.06 22.06 -25.07
CA LEU A 517 -63.75 21.05 -24.05
C LEU A 517 -64.77 21.08 -22.89
N GLN A 518 -65.22 22.26 -22.46
CA GLN A 518 -66.32 22.41 -21.52
C GLN A 518 -67.62 21.82 -22.10
N LYS A 519 -68.02 22.17 -23.33
CA LYS A 519 -69.19 21.57 -23.98
C LYS A 519 -69.08 20.04 -24.14
N VAL A 520 -67.90 19.49 -24.41
CA VAL A 520 -67.66 18.04 -24.45
C VAL A 520 -67.77 17.41 -23.06
N LEU A 521 -67.29 18.08 -22.00
CA LEU A 521 -67.46 17.64 -20.61
C LEU A 521 -68.92 17.73 -20.14
N GLU A 522 -69.67 18.75 -20.58
CA GLU A 522 -71.10 18.92 -20.33
C GLU A 522 -71.91 17.86 -21.06
N MET A 523 -71.65 17.60 -22.35
CA MET A 523 -72.27 16.47 -23.08
C MET A 523 -71.92 15.12 -22.43
N LYS A 524 -70.70 14.94 -21.91
CA LYS A 524 -70.28 13.73 -21.18
C LYS A 524 -70.94 13.60 -19.80
N LYS A 525 -71.37 14.70 -19.17
CA LYS A 525 -72.11 14.69 -17.90
C LYS A 525 -73.63 14.65 -18.06
N GLY A 526 -74.17 15.21 -19.15
CA GLY A 526 -75.61 15.31 -19.42
C GLY A 526 -76.17 14.22 -20.35
N GLY A 527 -75.32 13.51 -21.09
CA GLY A 527 -75.74 12.44 -22.01
C GLY A 527 -75.41 11.04 -21.47
N GLY A 528 -76.43 10.29 -21.05
CA GLY A 528 -76.31 8.90 -20.54
C GLY A 528 -75.94 7.82 -21.57
N GLY A 529 -75.14 8.15 -22.60
CA GLY A 529 -74.87 7.30 -23.78
C GLY A 529 -73.39 7.12 -24.13
N GLY A 530 -72.49 7.07 -23.13
CA GLY A 530 -71.03 7.19 -23.34
C GLY A 530 -70.22 5.91 -23.62
N SER A 531 -70.85 4.73 -23.78
CA SER A 531 -70.13 3.44 -23.71
C SER A 531 -69.17 3.15 -24.89
N SER A 532 -69.54 3.59 -26.11
CA SER A 532 -68.82 3.18 -27.33
C SER A 532 -67.52 3.97 -27.59
N SER A 533 -67.51 5.29 -27.41
CA SER A 533 -66.32 6.11 -27.70
C SER A 533 -65.18 5.87 -26.73
N SER A 534 -65.48 5.70 -25.44
CA SER A 534 -64.50 5.30 -24.42
C SER A 534 -63.82 3.97 -24.75
N ASN A 535 -64.60 2.99 -25.23
CA ASN A 535 -64.09 1.68 -25.67
C ASN A 535 -63.08 1.79 -26.82
N VAL A 536 -63.34 2.63 -27.83
CA VAL A 536 -62.43 2.80 -28.97
C VAL A 536 -61.12 3.46 -28.54
N VAL A 537 -61.18 4.55 -27.75
CA VAL A 537 -59.97 5.25 -27.29
C VAL A 537 -59.10 4.35 -26.41
N VAL A 538 -59.70 3.58 -25.49
CA VAL A 538 -58.97 2.63 -24.64
C VAL A 538 -58.33 1.52 -25.48
N LYS A 539 -59.08 0.89 -26.41
CA LYS A 539 -58.56 -0.18 -27.27
C LYS A 539 -57.44 0.30 -28.19
N THR A 540 -57.53 1.49 -28.76
CA THR A 540 -56.45 2.09 -29.56
C THR A 540 -55.22 2.37 -28.69
N ARG A 541 -55.38 3.00 -27.53
CA ARG A 541 -54.26 3.31 -26.62
C ARG A 541 -53.56 2.04 -26.10
N GLN A 542 -54.32 0.97 -25.88
CA GLN A 542 -53.77 -0.33 -25.51
C GLN A 542 -53.03 -1.01 -26.67
N ARG A 543 -53.60 -1.03 -27.88
CA ARG A 543 -52.94 -1.56 -29.09
C ARG A 543 -51.64 -0.82 -29.43
N SER A 544 -51.58 0.50 -29.20
CA SER A 544 -50.34 1.28 -29.34
C SER A 544 -49.27 0.89 -28.31
N ARG A 545 -49.66 0.58 -27.06
CA ARG A 545 -48.72 0.04 -26.05
C ARG A 545 -48.23 -1.35 -26.44
N GLU A 546 -49.11 -2.22 -26.91
CA GLU A 546 -48.76 -3.58 -27.33
C GLU A 546 -47.77 -3.56 -28.51
N LEU A 547 -47.95 -2.67 -29.49
CA LEU A 547 -46.97 -2.46 -30.58
C LEU A 547 -45.62 -1.96 -30.06
N HIS A 548 -45.60 -0.95 -29.20
CA HIS A 548 -44.36 -0.39 -28.65
C HIS A 548 -43.60 -1.39 -27.74
N ASP A 549 -44.31 -2.29 -27.04
CA ASP A 549 -43.68 -3.38 -26.30
C ASP A 549 -43.21 -4.54 -27.19
N VAL A 550 -43.85 -4.77 -28.34
CA VAL A 550 -43.32 -5.68 -29.38
C VAL A 550 -42.04 -5.11 -29.98
N GLU A 551 -41.99 -3.84 -30.35
CA GLU A 551 -40.77 -3.20 -30.89
C GLU A 551 -39.61 -3.29 -29.90
N ARG A 552 -39.80 -2.89 -28.63
CA ARG A 552 -38.78 -3.02 -27.58
C ARG A 552 -38.31 -4.46 -27.38
N ARG A 553 -39.21 -5.45 -27.50
CA ARG A 553 -38.82 -6.87 -27.47
C ARG A 553 -37.96 -7.23 -28.68
N THR A 554 -38.33 -6.84 -29.90
CA THR A 554 -37.55 -7.17 -31.11
C THR A 554 -36.14 -6.57 -31.08
N ASP A 555 -35.97 -5.33 -30.59
CA ASP A 555 -34.65 -4.72 -30.48
C ASP A 555 -33.81 -5.36 -29.37
N SER A 556 -34.44 -5.78 -28.26
CA SER A 556 -33.75 -6.57 -27.23
C SER A 556 -33.25 -7.94 -27.74
N THR A 557 -33.89 -8.51 -28.77
CA THR A 557 -33.40 -9.71 -29.46
C THR A 557 -32.34 -9.42 -30.53
N LYS A 558 -32.40 -8.28 -31.25
CA LYS A 558 -31.34 -7.86 -32.19
C LYS A 558 -30.00 -7.63 -31.47
N LEU A 559 -30.04 -7.19 -30.21
CA LEU A 559 -28.87 -7.05 -29.33
C LEU A 559 -28.29 -8.39 -28.80
N LYS A 560 -28.85 -9.54 -29.18
CA LYS A 560 -28.38 -10.88 -28.80
C LYS A 560 -27.81 -11.69 -29.98
N ASP A 561 -27.00 -11.08 -30.85
CA ASP A 561 -26.15 -11.86 -31.77
C ASP A 561 -25.07 -12.61 -30.94
N PRO A 562 -25.06 -13.97 -30.92
CA PRO A 562 -24.08 -14.74 -30.16
C PRO A 562 -22.64 -14.62 -30.68
N ARG A 563 -22.42 -13.97 -31.84
CA ARG A 563 -21.09 -13.67 -32.39
C ARG A 563 -20.37 -12.53 -31.66
N LEU A 564 -21.11 -11.61 -31.03
CA LEU A 564 -20.54 -10.44 -30.31
C LEU A 564 -20.15 -10.77 -28.86
N LYS A 565 -19.39 -11.84 -28.65
CA LYS A 565 -18.72 -12.09 -27.37
C LYS A 565 -17.45 -11.23 -27.25
N PRO A 566 -17.23 -10.50 -26.15
CA PRO A 566 -15.95 -9.81 -25.94
C PRO A 566 -14.83 -10.85 -25.84
N ALA A 567 -13.78 -10.70 -26.66
CA ALA A 567 -12.67 -11.62 -26.68
C ALA A 567 -11.90 -11.61 -25.35
N SER A 568 -12.00 -12.69 -24.58
CA SER A 568 -11.16 -12.90 -23.40
C SER A 568 -9.70 -13.04 -23.83
N ARG A 569 -8.87 -12.03 -23.54
CA ARG A 569 -7.43 -12.15 -23.69
C ARG A 569 -6.91 -13.32 -22.84
N LYS A 570 -6.04 -14.13 -23.44
CA LYS A 570 -5.04 -14.92 -22.72
C LYS A 570 -3.87 -14.02 -22.33
#